data_AF-A0A1I4WP84-F1
#
_entry.id   AF-A0A1I4WP84-F1
#
_cell.length_a   1.000
_cell.length_b   1.000
_cell.length_c   1.000
_cell.angle_alpha   90.00
_cell.angle_beta   90.00
_cell.angle_gamma   90.00
#
_symmetry.space_group_name_H-M   'P 1'
#
loop_
_entity.id
_entity.type
_entity.pdbx_description
1 polymer ?
#
loop_
_entity_poly.entity_id
_entity_poly.type
_entity_poly.pdbx_seq_one_letter_code
_entity_poly.pdbx_strand_id
1 'polypeptide(L)'
;MKKTTLILPLLISFSTLSAQVSIGKNAVNGNNTILDFYEDSTNIQGLILSTVDILPTTPANGTFLFDKTDDKVKMYENSAWVNLSDQGTENNIVANTSSDNGDGVIIGAQQSAASGILILEADDKAIILPKITKPEENVPTPYPGMICYDTASKTMAVYDGKNWNYWK
;
A
#
# COMPACT_ATOMS: atom_id res chain seq x y z
N MET A 1 1.05 69.60 -3.55
CA MET A 1 0.48 68.54 -2.66
C MET A 1 1.11 67.21 -3.07
N LYS A 2 2.04 66.67 -2.28
CA LYS A 2 2.70 65.39 -2.61
C LYS A 2 1.78 64.25 -2.17
N LYS A 3 1.37 63.38 -3.10
CA LYS A 3 0.56 62.20 -2.82
C LYS A 3 1.49 61.08 -2.36
N THR A 4 1.38 60.67 -1.11
CA THR A 4 2.13 59.54 -0.57
C THR A 4 1.27 58.29 -0.74
N THR A 5 1.64 57.42 -1.68
CA THR A 5 0.96 56.14 -1.88
C THR A 5 1.59 55.11 -0.93
N LEU A 6 0.79 54.59 0.00
CA LEU A 6 1.20 53.52 0.91
C LEU A 6 0.96 52.16 0.22
N ILE A 7 2.02 51.38 0.00
CA ILE A 7 1.94 50.01 -0.53
C ILE A 7 2.12 49.06 0.65
N LEU A 8 1.08 48.27 0.96
CA LEU A 8 1.11 47.24 1.99
C LEU A 8 1.50 45.89 1.35
N PRO A 9 2.61 45.24 1.76
CA PRO A 9 2.96 43.93 1.21
C PRO A 9 2.02 42.86 1.80
N LEU A 10 1.31 42.15 0.91
CA LEU A 10 0.46 41.01 1.26
C LEU A 10 1.35 39.77 1.45
N LEU A 11 1.57 39.35 2.71
CA LEU A 11 2.19 38.04 3.00
C LEU A 11 1.17 36.93 2.73
N ILE A 12 1.34 36.22 1.61
CA ILE A 12 0.61 34.98 1.33
C ILE A 12 1.42 33.84 1.96
N SER A 13 0.96 33.32 3.08
CA SER A 13 1.51 32.11 3.68
C SER A 13 1.13 30.90 2.83
N PHE A 14 2.11 30.35 2.10
CA PHE A 14 1.97 29.07 1.40
C PHE A 14 2.02 27.95 2.43
N SER A 15 0.87 27.39 2.80
CA SER A 15 0.82 26.10 3.48
C SER A 15 1.10 25.01 2.45
N THR A 16 2.19 24.27 2.62
CA THR A 16 2.43 23.03 1.86
C THR A 16 1.33 22.03 2.22
N LEU A 17 0.45 21.72 1.27
CA LEU A 17 -0.56 20.68 1.45
C LEU A 17 0.15 19.33 1.36
N SER A 18 0.27 18.62 2.48
CA SER A 18 0.67 17.21 2.46
C SER A 18 -0.51 16.37 2.00
N ALA A 19 -0.36 15.66 0.89
CA ALA A 19 -1.41 14.77 0.37
C ALA A 19 -1.43 13.47 1.18
N GLN A 20 -2.55 13.21 1.86
CA GLN A 20 -2.88 11.93 2.47
C GLN A 20 -4.09 11.35 1.72
N VAL A 21 -4.13 10.03 1.55
CA VAL A 21 -5.21 9.38 0.82
C VAL A 21 -6.02 8.50 1.77
N SER A 22 -7.34 8.66 1.75
CA SER A 22 -8.27 7.78 2.44
C SER A 22 -9.19 7.08 1.43
N ILE A 23 -9.27 5.74 1.51
CA ILE A 23 -10.12 4.93 0.64
C ILE A 23 -11.32 4.43 1.44
N GLY A 24 -12.53 4.63 0.91
CA GLY A 24 -13.77 4.17 1.54
C GLY A 24 -14.17 4.94 2.80
N LYS A 25 -13.57 6.11 3.06
CA LYS A 25 -13.87 6.98 4.20
C LYS A 25 -13.55 8.45 3.86
N ASN A 26 -14.01 9.39 4.71
CA ASN A 26 -13.93 10.83 4.45
C ASN A 26 -12.65 11.52 4.92
N ALA A 27 -11.84 10.86 5.75
CA ALA A 27 -10.59 11.40 6.28
C ALA A 27 -9.67 10.26 6.72
N VAL A 28 -8.37 10.50 6.74
CA VAL A 28 -7.41 9.53 7.30
C VAL A 28 -7.42 9.54 8.83
N ASN A 29 -7.01 8.43 9.42
CA ASN A 29 -6.67 8.33 10.84
C ASN A 29 -5.22 8.76 11.05
N GLY A 30 -4.99 9.68 11.98
CA GLY A 30 -3.65 10.09 12.40
C GLY A 30 -2.94 11.05 11.43
N ASN A 31 -2.00 11.84 11.97
CA ASN A 31 -1.28 12.86 11.20
C ASN A 31 -0.14 12.27 10.35
N ASN A 32 0.34 11.08 10.69
CA ASN A 32 1.51 10.43 10.08
C ASN A 32 1.10 9.27 9.16
N THR A 33 0.02 9.46 8.41
CA THR A 33 -0.59 8.44 7.54
C THR A 33 -0.53 8.89 6.09
N ILE A 34 -0.03 8.03 5.20
CA ILE A 34 0.07 8.30 3.77
C ILE A 34 -1.15 7.76 3.01
N LEU A 35 -1.60 6.58 3.42
CA LEU A 35 -2.72 5.85 2.85
C LEU A 35 -3.47 5.13 3.97
N ASP A 36 -4.78 5.33 4.00
CA ASP A 36 -5.69 4.76 4.99
C ASP A 36 -6.91 4.15 4.29
N PHE A 37 -7.49 3.12 4.90
CA PHE A 37 -8.65 2.40 4.38
C PHE A 37 -9.81 2.46 5.36
N TYR A 38 -11.00 2.14 4.85
CA TYR A 38 -12.20 1.97 5.66
C TYR A 38 -11.95 1.06 6.87
N GLU A 39 -12.44 1.47 8.03
CA GLU A 39 -12.20 0.79 9.31
C GLU A 39 -13.55 0.52 9.99
N ASP A 40 -14.10 -0.66 9.73
CA ASP A 40 -15.28 -1.21 10.39
C ASP A 40 -14.94 -2.58 10.97
N SER A 41 -15.57 -2.90 12.10
CA SER A 41 -15.52 -4.21 12.72
C SER A 41 -15.91 -5.38 11.79
N THR A 42 -16.76 -5.14 10.79
CA THR A 42 -17.20 -6.13 9.81
C THR A 42 -16.41 -6.07 8.50
N ASN A 43 -15.30 -5.31 8.45
CA ASN A 43 -14.50 -5.23 7.24
C ASN A 43 -13.86 -6.58 6.90
N ILE A 44 -14.00 -6.99 5.64
CA ILE A 44 -13.39 -8.19 5.05
C ILE A 44 -12.58 -7.86 3.80
N GLN A 45 -12.38 -6.57 3.51
CA GLN A 45 -11.66 -6.10 2.33
C GLN A 45 -10.18 -5.91 2.67
N GLY A 46 -9.34 -6.75 2.09
CA GLY A 46 -7.88 -6.64 2.15
C GLY A 46 -7.31 -5.87 0.96
N LEU A 47 -6.01 -5.59 1.02
CA LEU A 47 -5.25 -5.07 -0.11
C LEU A 47 -4.74 -6.25 -0.94
N ILE A 48 -4.91 -6.21 -2.26
CA ILE A 48 -4.37 -7.25 -3.15
C ILE A 48 -3.02 -6.76 -3.70
N LEU A 49 -1.98 -7.55 -3.48
CA LEU A 49 -0.64 -7.26 -4.01
C LEU A 49 -0.56 -7.55 -5.51
N SER A 50 0.37 -6.87 -6.18
CA SER A 50 0.69 -7.18 -7.58
C SER A 50 1.21 -8.61 -7.71
N THR A 51 0.62 -9.36 -8.63
CA THR A 51 1.05 -10.71 -8.99
C THR A 51 1.99 -10.64 -10.19
N VAL A 52 3.17 -11.25 -10.11
CA VAL A 52 4.18 -11.19 -11.17
C VAL A 52 4.64 -12.57 -11.61
N ASP A 53 4.85 -12.74 -12.91
CA ASP A 53 5.49 -13.93 -13.50
C ASP A 53 7.03 -13.85 -13.43
N ILE A 54 7.57 -12.63 -13.29
CA ILE A 54 9.01 -12.35 -13.25
C ILE A 54 9.25 -11.31 -12.16
N LEU A 55 10.17 -11.59 -11.25
CA LEU A 55 10.58 -10.62 -10.23
C LEU A 55 11.20 -9.37 -10.87
N PRO A 56 10.92 -8.16 -10.34
CA PRO A 56 11.60 -6.94 -10.78
C PRO A 56 13.12 -7.07 -10.65
N THR A 57 13.86 -6.49 -11.60
CA THR A 57 15.34 -6.53 -11.61
C THR A 57 15.95 -5.50 -10.66
N THR A 58 15.25 -4.40 -10.40
CA THR A 58 15.69 -3.32 -9.50
C THR A 58 14.56 -2.90 -8.54
N PRO A 59 14.05 -3.81 -7.70
CA PRO A 59 13.00 -3.48 -6.73
C PRO A 59 13.53 -2.52 -5.66
N ALA A 60 12.68 -1.61 -5.19
CA ALA A 60 12.98 -0.79 -4.02
C ALA A 60 12.75 -1.59 -2.73
N ASN A 61 13.54 -1.32 -1.67
CA ASN A 61 13.25 -1.87 -0.34
C ASN A 61 11.83 -1.45 0.09
N GLY A 62 11.07 -2.40 0.64
CA GLY A 62 9.65 -2.24 0.95
C GLY A 62 8.70 -2.63 -0.19
N THR A 63 9.20 -3.21 -1.29
CA THR A 63 8.35 -3.75 -2.37
C THR A 63 7.68 -5.04 -1.92
N PHE A 64 6.35 -5.14 -2.04
CA PHE A 64 5.57 -6.34 -1.78
C PHE A 64 4.94 -6.87 -3.07
N LEU A 65 4.96 -8.19 -3.28
CA LEU A 65 4.33 -8.83 -4.43
C LEU A 65 3.93 -10.28 -4.13
N PHE A 66 3.13 -10.87 -5.01
CA PHE A 66 2.94 -12.30 -5.11
C PHE A 66 3.74 -12.82 -6.32
N ASP A 67 4.70 -13.71 -6.07
CA ASP A 67 5.57 -14.30 -7.08
C ASP A 67 4.98 -15.64 -7.56
N LYS A 68 4.61 -15.70 -8.84
CA LYS A 68 4.04 -16.90 -9.47
C LYS A 68 5.07 -17.97 -9.79
N THR A 69 6.36 -17.65 -9.73
CA THR A 69 7.40 -18.67 -9.99
C THR A 69 7.49 -19.71 -8.88
N ASP A 70 7.10 -19.35 -7.66
CA ASP A 70 7.06 -20.26 -6.51
C ASP A 70 5.82 -20.13 -5.60
N ASP A 71 4.77 -19.45 -6.07
CA ASP A 71 3.49 -19.23 -5.38
C ASP A 71 3.64 -18.63 -3.98
N LYS A 72 4.41 -17.54 -3.84
CA LYS A 72 4.67 -16.91 -2.53
C LYS A 72 4.43 -15.42 -2.52
N VAL A 73 3.96 -14.94 -1.37
CA VAL A 73 4.03 -13.52 -1.04
C VAL A 73 5.47 -13.20 -0.64
N LYS A 74 6.05 -12.15 -1.22
CA LYS A 74 7.44 -11.73 -0.95
C LYS A 74 7.51 -10.24 -0.65
N MET A 75 8.46 -9.89 0.20
CA MET A 75 8.90 -8.51 0.42
C MET A 75 10.37 -8.39 0.03
N TYR A 76 10.73 -7.31 -0.67
CA TYR A 76 12.13 -6.97 -0.88
C TYR A 76 12.61 -6.07 0.26
N GLU A 77 13.59 -6.52 1.03
CA GLU A 77 14.20 -5.72 2.09
C GLU A 77 15.70 -6.01 2.19
N ASN A 78 16.48 -5.01 2.62
CA ASN A 78 17.93 -5.14 2.80
C ASN A 78 18.62 -5.75 1.56
N SER A 79 18.16 -5.35 0.37
CA SER A 79 18.64 -5.85 -0.92
C SER A 79 18.44 -7.36 -1.17
N ALA A 80 17.49 -7.99 -0.49
CA ALA A 80 17.15 -9.40 -0.64
C ALA A 80 15.63 -9.63 -0.64
N TRP A 81 15.19 -10.69 -1.32
CA TRP A 81 13.82 -11.16 -1.22
C TRP A 81 13.62 -11.99 0.05
N VAL A 82 12.63 -11.61 0.84
CA VAL A 82 12.16 -12.32 2.03
C VAL A 82 10.79 -12.90 1.74
N ASN A 83 10.65 -14.20 1.96
CA ASN A 83 9.37 -14.87 1.79
C ASN A 83 8.47 -14.54 2.98
N LEU A 84 7.28 -14.00 2.68
CA LEU A 84 6.22 -13.73 3.65
C LEU A 84 5.21 -14.88 3.78
N SER A 85 5.35 -15.92 2.97
CA SER A 85 4.52 -17.11 3.06
C SER A 85 5.30 -18.37 2.70
N ASP A 86 4.73 -19.51 3.08
CA ASP A 86 5.03 -20.79 2.45
C ASP A 86 4.49 -20.83 1.00
N GLN A 87 4.77 -21.93 0.29
CA GLN A 87 4.20 -22.17 -1.04
C GLN A 87 2.68 -22.32 -0.96
N GLY A 88 1.98 -21.39 -1.60
CA GLY A 88 0.53 -21.36 -1.69
C GLY A 88 0.01 -21.86 -3.05
N THR A 89 -0.85 -21.07 -3.70
CA THR A 89 -1.35 -21.38 -5.05
C THR A 89 -1.88 -20.16 -5.80
N GLU A 90 -1.58 -20.09 -7.09
CA GLU A 90 -2.10 -19.10 -8.02
C GLU A 90 -3.48 -19.40 -8.63
N ASN A 91 -4.15 -20.51 -8.28
CA ASN A 91 -5.35 -21.00 -8.98
C ASN A 91 -6.52 -20.00 -9.08
N ASN A 92 -6.63 -19.06 -8.14
CA ASN A 92 -7.68 -18.04 -8.11
C ASN A 92 -7.23 -16.68 -8.67
N ILE A 93 -6.02 -16.60 -9.20
CA ILE A 93 -5.51 -15.39 -9.85
C ILE A 93 -6.13 -15.27 -11.24
N VAL A 94 -6.80 -14.14 -11.48
CA VAL A 94 -7.28 -13.78 -12.82
C VAL A 94 -6.22 -12.95 -13.51
N ALA A 95 -5.65 -13.48 -14.60
CA ALA A 95 -4.64 -12.77 -15.37
C ALA A 95 -5.25 -11.53 -16.03
N ASN A 96 -4.66 -10.36 -15.74
CA ASN A 96 -4.89 -9.19 -16.56
C ASN A 96 -3.95 -9.24 -17.78
N THR A 97 -4.50 -9.44 -18.97
CA THR A 97 -3.72 -9.51 -20.22
C THR A 97 -3.59 -8.16 -20.91
N SER A 98 -4.09 -7.07 -20.32
CA SER A 98 -3.90 -5.73 -20.87
C SER A 98 -2.44 -5.32 -20.78
N SER A 99 -1.96 -4.56 -21.76
CA SER A 99 -0.67 -3.88 -21.63
C SER A 99 -0.72 -2.84 -20.50
N ASP A 100 0.27 -2.87 -19.62
CA ASP A 100 0.49 -1.77 -18.67
C ASP A 100 0.86 -0.50 -19.45
N ASN A 101 0.01 0.53 -19.34
CA ASN A 101 0.20 1.81 -20.00
C ASN A 101 0.18 2.91 -18.93
N GLY A 102 1.33 3.55 -18.69
CA GLY A 102 1.47 4.67 -17.77
C GLY A 102 2.67 4.54 -16.83
N ASP A 103 3.00 5.63 -16.14
CA ASP A 103 4.16 5.74 -15.26
C ASP A 103 3.88 5.31 -13.80
N GLY A 104 2.69 4.76 -13.54
CA GLY A 104 2.23 4.43 -12.19
C GLY A 104 1.71 5.65 -11.40
N VAL A 105 1.56 5.47 -10.10
CA VAL A 105 1.07 6.50 -9.16
C VAL A 105 2.03 6.62 -7.98
N ILE A 106 2.43 7.84 -7.66
CA ILE A 106 3.15 8.18 -6.43
C ILE A 106 2.19 8.90 -5.48
N ILE A 107 2.11 8.43 -4.24
CA ILE A 107 1.38 9.08 -3.15
C ILE A 107 2.38 9.57 -2.12
N GLY A 108 2.23 10.83 -1.69
CA GLY A 108 3.07 11.48 -0.68
C GLY A 108 4.13 12.41 -1.25
N ALA A 109 5.15 11.86 -1.91
CA ALA A 109 6.24 12.61 -2.53
C ALA A 109 5.87 13.15 -3.92
N GLN A 110 6.55 14.23 -4.35
CA GLN A 110 6.37 14.79 -5.70
C GLN A 110 6.99 13.91 -6.79
N GLN A 111 8.05 13.18 -6.45
CA GLN A 111 8.84 12.34 -7.34
C GLN A 111 9.52 11.26 -6.52
N SER A 112 9.82 10.12 -7.14
CA SER A 112 10.41 8.95 -6.50
C SER A 112 11.49 8.36 -7.41
N ALA A 113 12.54 7.80 -6.81
CA ALA A 113 13.51 6.96 -7.49
C ALA A 113 13.13 5.47 -7.50
N ALA A 114 12.09 5.08 -6.74
CA ALA A 114 11.56 3.73 -6.76
C ALA A 114 10.88 3.45 -8.10
N SER A 115 10.96 2.19 -8.54
CA SER A 115 10.25 1.72 -9.73
C SER A 115 9.08 0.85 -9.30
N GLY A 116 7.86 1.22 -9.70
CA GLY A 116 6.64 0.48 -9.37
C GLY A 116 5.37 1.19 -9.85
N ILE A 117 4.27 0.45 -9.95
CA ILE A 117 2.97 0.98 -10.40
C ILE A 117 2.24 1.79 -9.32
N LEU A 118 2.51 1.50 -8.04
CA LEU A 118 2.04 2.23 -6.88
C LEU A 118 3.21 2.42 -5.93
N ILE A 119 3.58 3.67 -5.71
CA ILE A 119 4.68 4.06 -4.83
C ILE A 119 4.09 4.90 -3.71
N LEU A 120 4.35 4.48 -2.48
CA LEU A 120 4.02 5.22 -1.27
C LEU A 120 5.33 5.76 -0.71
N GLU A 121 5.57 7.06 -0.85
CA GLU A 121 6.83 7.67 -0.44
C GLU A 121 6.60 8.92 0.39
N ALA A 122 7.11 8.89 1.62
CA ALA A 122 7.14 10.01 2.56
C ALA A 122 8.18 9.75 3.64
N ASP A 123 8.80 10.80 4.15
CA ASP A 123 9.84 10.70 5.20
C ASP A 123 9.26 10.35 6.59
N ASP A 124 7.99 10.70 6.84
CA ASP A 124 7.38 10.72 8.16
C ASP A 124 5.97 10.09 8.22
N LYS A 125 5.56 9.38 7.16
CA LYS A 125 4.21 8.79 7.05
C LYS A 125 4.27 7.32 6.67
N ALA A 126 3.31 6.56 7.19
CA ALA A 126 3.17 5.13 6.91
C ALA A 126 1.76 4.82 6.35
N ILE A 127 1.65 3.65 5.71
CA ILE A 127 0.36 3.07 5.36
C ILE A 127 -0.29 2.49 6.62
N ILE A 128 -1.60 2.70 6.78
CA ILE A 128 -2.43 1.87 7.66
C ILE A 128 -2.99 0.76 6.79
N LEU A 129 -2.58 -0.49 7.02
CA LEU A 129 -3.14 -1.63 6.28
C LEU A 129 -4.65 -1.76 6.55
N PRO A 130 -5.43 -2.29 5.59
CA PRO A 130 -6.82 -2.65 5.84
C PRO A 130 -6.93 -3.55 7.07
N LYS A 131 -7.81 -3.18 8.00
CA LYS A 131 -7.99 -3.90 9.27
C LYS A 131 -9.09 -4.94 9.10
N ILE A 132 -8.77 -6.20 9.38
CA ILE A 132 -9.70 -7.31 9.37
C ILE A 132 -9.53 -8.06 10.69
N THR A 133 -10.62 -8.46 11.34
CA THR A 133 -10.50 -9.30 12.54
C THR A 133 -10.54 -10.75 12.10
N LYS A 134 -9.56 -11.59 12.50
CA LYS A 134 -9.53 -13.03 12.18
C LYS A 134 -9.81 -13.34 10.69
N PRO A 135 -8.94 -12.89 9.79
CA PRO A 135 -9.18 -13.01 8.36
C PRO A 135 -9.40 -14.46 7.87
N GLU A 136 -8.82 -15.44 8.57
CA GLU A 136 -9.00 -16.87 8.33
C GLU A 136 -10.43 -17.38 8.60
N GLU A 137 -11.16 -16.73 9.51
CA GLU A 137 -12.57 -17.06 9.81
C GLU A 137 -13.53 -16.18 8.99
N ASN A 138 -13.17 -14.93 8.76
CA ASN A 138 -14.12 -13.90 8.30
C ASN A 138 -14.03 -13.54 6.81
N VAL A 139 -12.93 -13.84 6.12
CA VAL A 139 -12.82 -13.60 4.66
C VAL A 139 -13.24 -14.86 3.92
N PRO A 140 -14.44 -14.92 3.29
CA PRO A 140 -14.96 -16.19 2.75
C PRO A 140 -14.22 -16.68 1.50
N THR A 141 -13.74 -15.73 0.69
CA THR A 141 -13.04 -16.01 -0.58
C THR A 141 -11.82 -15.10 -0.71
N PRO A 142 -10.75 -15.34 0.07
CA PRO A 142 -9.54 -14.54 0.00
C PRO A 142 -8.83 -14.73 -1.34
N TYR A 143 -8.18 -13.68 -1.81
CA TYR A 143 -7.46 -13.67 -3.09
C TYR A 143 -5.96 -13.90 -2.86
N PRO A 144 -5.26 -14.75 -3.64
CA PRO A 144 -3.83 -14.95 -3.49
C PRO A 144 -3.05 -13.62 -3.54
N GLY A 145 -2.19 -13.37 -2.57
CA GLY A 145 -1.51 -12.07 -2.41
C GLY A 145 -2.33 -11.02 -1.65
N MET A 146 -3.45 -11.38 -1.03
CA MET A 146 -4.18 -10.48 -0.13
C MET A 146 -3.38 -10.23 1.15
N ILE A 147 -3.24 -8.96 1.54
CA ILE A 147 -2.60 -8.50 2.78
C ILE A 147 -3.57 -7.64 3.60
N CYS A 148 -3.53 -7.82 4.92
CA CYS A 148 -4.28 -7.02 5.88
C CYS A 148 -3.57 -6.98 7.23
N TYR A 149 -4.06 -6.13 8.14
CA TYR A 149 -3.69 -6.18 9.56
C TYR A 149 -4.78 -6.94 10.32
N ASP A 150 -4.40 -8.08 10.92
CA ASP A 150 -5.31 -8.83 11.79
C ASP A 150 -5.38 -8.17 13.16
N THR A 151 -6.56 -7.63 13.49
CA THR A 151 -6.79 -6.94 14.77
C THR A 151 -6.85 -7.88 15.97
N ALA A 152 -7.13 -9.17 15.76
CA ALA A 152 -7.21 -10.17 16.83
C ALA A 152 -5.81 -10.61 17.28
N SER A 153 -4.98 -11.08 16.35
CA SER A 153 -3.60 -11.50 16.64
C SER A 153 -2.61 -10.33 16.75
N LYS A 154 -3.00 -9.14 16.25
CA LYS A 154 -2.18 -7.92 16.16
C LYS A 154 -0.94 -8.13 15.29
N THR A 155 -1.16 -8.66 14.10
CA THR A 155 -0.10 -9.04 13.16
C THR A 155 -0.44 -8.59 11.74
N MET A 156 0.59 -8.49 10.90
CA MET A 156 0.37 -8.45 9.46
C MET A 156 0.01 -9.85 8.99
N ALA A 157 -1.09 -9.99 8.26
CA ALA A 157 -1.58 -11.25 7.74
C ALA A 157 -1.55 -11.23 6.20
N VAL A 158 -0.97 -12.26 5.59
CA VAL A 158 -0.92 -12.43 4.13
C VAL A 158 -1.51 -13.78 3.73
N TYR A 159 -2.32 -13.79 2.67
CA TYR A 159 -2.91 -14.99 2.11
C TYR A 159 -2.11 -15.47 0.90
N ASP A 160 -1.62 -16.71 0.95
CA ASP A 160 -0.78 -17.31 -0.11
C ASP A 160 -1.60 -17.99 -1.23
N GLY A 161 -2.93 -17.96 -1.13
CA GLY A 161 -3.81 -18.71 -2.03
C GLY A 161 -4.38 -19.99 -1.41
N LYS A 162 -3.79 -20.45 -0.30
CA LYS A 162 -4.20 -21.63 0.46
C LYS A 162 -4.36 -21.35 1.95
N ASN A 163 -3.39 -20.67 2.57
CA ASN A 163 -3.34 -20.38 3.99
C ASN A 163 -3.07 -18.90 4.26
N TRP A 164 -3.48 -18.47 5.46
CA TRP A 164 -3.07 -17.20 6.04
C TRP A 164 -1.76 -17.38 6.81
N ASN A 165 -0.80 -16.49 6.55
CA ASN A 165 0.52 -16.43 7.19
C ASN A 165 0.62 -15.13 8.00
N TYR A 166 1.14 -15.20 9.23
CA TYR A 166 1.08 -14.10 10.20
C TYR A 166 2.48 -13.64 10.64
N TRP A 167 2.74 -12.33 10.58
CA TRP A 167 4.03 -11.70 10.85
C TRP A 167 3.94 -10.70 12.00
N LYS A 168 4.87 -10.83 12.96
CA LYS A 168 5.02 -9.98 14.15
C LYS A 168 6.32 -9.19 14.10
#